data_AF-A0A2M8F209-F1
#
_entry.id   AF-A0A2M8F209-F1
#
_cell.length_a   1.000
_cell.length_b   1.000
_cell.length_c   1.000
_cell.angle_alpha   90.00
_cell.angle_beta   90.00
_cell.angle_gamma   90.00
#
_symmetry.space_group_name_H-M   'P 1'
#
loop_
_entity.id
_entity.type
_entity.pdbx_description
1 polymer ?
#
loop_
_entity_poly.entity_id
_entity_poly.type
_entity_poly.pdbx_seq_one_letter_code
_entity_poly.pdbx_strand_id
1 'polypeptide(L)'
;MILPENPQVQESPFQIETLDKISFFKRITNSPRIKSILISLSILTIGFIGVLAYLNISGKISIISFARESANFVPSTLNQQKKESALTRFLNSRKNAASTSINTPTPKPTQKIQINLSIPAPTVTITPTISPTLPMNPTSSPNPPTMQISYPSEGQYIELTTSQTLCIVDVPVGTNTQGLLKRKNINNVGWGSYQAPDGTCFDPYEGQNTFSFQYKNSKGEESIVYIRTFTFHRIKKVTISFSGQLYRDGNCNNTQDSNEGNVNATTTVNIFKMPEFYIYDTISTNSSGLFTYSTSIDEVDSLSLQGGPISPEGYKSNPNYSSQTITFTKSNAKAHIVIPQVPNENISACSSK
;
A
#
# COMPACT_ATOMS: atom_id res chain seq x y z
N MET A 1 -40.48 -10.81 -64.56
CA MET A 1 -39.22 -10.45 -63.88
C MET A 1 -39.59 -10.23 -62.42
N ILE A 2 -39.25 -11.20 -61.57
CA ILE A 2 -39.77 -11.37 -60.21
C ILE A 2 -38.82 -10.64 -59.25
N LEU A 3 -39.34 -9.70 -58.45
CA LEU A 3 -38.61 -9.08 -57.34
C LEU A 3 -38.44 -10.10 -56.20
N PRO A 4 -37.29 -10.14 -55.51
CA PRO A 4 -37.16 -10.93 -54.30
C PRO A 4 -37.80 -10.22 -53.10
N GLU A 5 -38.54 -11.01 -52.32
CA GLU A 5 -39.19 -10.66 -51.06
C GLU A 5 -38.22 -10.20 -49.97
N ASN A 6 -38.73 -9.26 -49.17
CA ASN A 6 -38.14 -8.71 -47.96
C ASN A 6 -38.31 -9.70 -46.79
N PRO A 7 -37.24 -10.16 -46.10
CA PRO A 7 -37.43 -10.97 -44.90
C PRO A 7 -37.83 -10.09 -43.71
N GLN A 8 -39.02 -10.35 -43.20
CA GLN A 8 -39.58 -9.83 -41.95
C GLN A 8 -38.60 -10.04 -40.78
N VAL A 9 -38.23 -8.95 -40.11
CA VAL A 9 -37.51 -8.96 -38.84
C VAL A 9 -38.50 -9.35 -37.74
N GLN A 10 -38.35 -10.56 -37.22
CA GLN A 10 -39.12 -11.08 -36.10
C GLN A 10 -38.54 -10.49 -34.79
N GLU A 11 -39.24 -9.51 -34.20
CA GLU A 11 -38.93 -9.02 -32.86
C GLU A 11 -39.20 -10.13 -31.83
N SER A 12 -38.12 -10.62 -31.20
CA SER A 12 -38.20 -11.48 -30.02
C SER A 12 -38.33 -10.60 -28.78
N PRO A 13 -39.36 -10.79 -27.92
CA PRO A 13 -39.44 -10.07 -26.66
C PRO A 13 -38.36 -10.60 -25.71
N PHE A 14 -37.43 -9.73 -25.32
CA PHE A 14 -36.46 -9.98 -24.26
C PHE A 14 -37.22 -10.28 -22.95
N GLN A 15 -37.32 -11.56 -22.60
CA GLN A 15 -37.75 -12.02 -21.28
C GLN A 15 -36.60 -11.76 -20.31
N ILE A 16 -36.81 -10.84 -19.37
CA ILE A 16 -35.93 -10.66 -18.21
C ILE A 16 -36.16 -11.87 -17.29
N GLU A 17 -35.33 -12.89 -17.41
CA GLU A 17 -35.27 -13.97 -16.42
C GLU A 17 -34.79 -13.38 -15.09
N THR A 18 -35.70 -13.24 -14.13
CA THR A 18 -35.35 -13.01 -12.73
C THR A 18 -34.55 -14.21 -12.24
N LEU A 19 -33.24 -14.03 -12.11
CA LEU A 19 -32.31 -15.06 -11.66
C LEU A 19 -32.67 -15.52 -10.24
N ASP A 20 -33.29 -16.70 -10.14
CA ASP A 20 -33.65 -17.31 -8.87
C ASP A 20 -32.38 -17.59 -8.05
N LYS A 21 -32.25 -16.93 -6.90
CA LYS A 21 -31.06 -17.00 -6.02
C LYS A 21 -30.68 -18.44 -5.66
N ILE A 22 -31.67 -19.33 -5.58
CA ILE A 22 -31.45 -20.75 -5.27
C ILE A 22 -30.69 -21.45 -6.40
N SER A 23 -31.01 -21.12 -7.66
CA SER A 23 -30.34 -21.68 -8.83
C SER A 23 -28.88 -21.21 -8.95
N PHE A 24 -28.59 -19.97 -8.56
CA PHE A 24 -27.25 -19.40 -8.55
C PHE A 24 -26.33 -20.08 -7.52
N PHE A 25 -26.81 -20.28 -6.28
CA PHE A 25 -26.04 -20.98 -5.26
C PHE A 25 -25.77 -22.44 -5.63
N LYS A 26 -26.74 -23.13 -6.24
CA LYS A 26 -26.56 -24.51 -6.73
C LYS A 26 -25.54 -24.60 -7.86
N ARG A 27 -25.42 -23.56 -8.69
CA ARG A 27 -24.41 -23.44 -9.77
C ARG A 27 -23.01 -23.18 -9.22
N ILE A 28 -22.90 -22.36 -8.17
CA ILE A 28 -21.64 -22.07 -7.48
C ILE A 28 -21.10 -23.33 -6.76
N THR A 29 -21.94 -24.05 -6.01
CA THR A 29 -21.49 -25.24 -5.26
C THR A 29 -21.15 -26.45 -6.15
N ASN A 30 -21.61 -26.47 -7.40
CA ASN A 30 -21.29 -27.54 -8.35
C ASN A 30 -20.07 -27.26 -9.25
N SER A 31 -19.44 -26.09 -9.12
CA SER A 31 -18.18 -25.81 -9.80
C SER A 31 -17.07 -26.72 -9.28
N PRO A 32 -16.33 -27.46 -10.15
CA PRO A 32 -15.25 -28.34 -9.72
C PRO A 32 -14.12 -27.60 -8.99
N ARG A 33 -13.91 -26.31 -9.32
CA ARG A 33 -12.95 -25.45 -8.60
C ARG A 33 -13.40 -25.13 -7.17
N ILE A 34 -14.70 -24.89 -6.97
CA ILE A 34 -15.26 -24.55 -5.65
C ILE A 34 -15.35 -25.79 -4.76
N LYS A 35 -15.63 -26.97 -5.34
CA LYS A 35 -15.54 -28.25 -4.61
C LYS A 35 -14.13 -28.51 -4.09
N SER A 36 -13.10 -28.25 -4.90
CA SER A 36 -11.71 -28.39 -4.48
C SER A 36 -11.38 -27.47 -3.29
N ILE A 37 -11.79 -26.20 -3.36
CA ILE A 37 -11.59 -25.22 -2.26
C ILE A 37 -12.31 -25.67 -0.99
N LEU A 38 -13.56 -26.14 -1.08
CA LEU A 38 -14.33 -26.62 0.07
C LEU A 38 -13.72 -27.87 0.71
N ILE A 39 -13.17 -28.78 -0.08
CA ILE A 39 -12.46 -29.97 0.42
C ILE A 39 -11.16 -29.55 1.12
N SER A 40 -10.37 -28.66 0.53
CA SER A 40 -9.15 -28.14 1.16
C SER A 40 -9.45 -27.42 2.48
N LEU A 41 -10.51 -26.62 2.53
CA LEU A 41 -10.93 -25.93 3.76
C LEU A 41 -11.34 -26.95 4.84
N SER A 42 -12.09 -27.99 4.46
CA SER A 42 -12.53 -29.05 5.38
C SER A 42 -11.34 -29.79 6.00
N ILE A 43 -10.34 -30.15 5.19
CA ILE A 43 -9.10 -30.80 5.66
C ILE A 43 -8.35 -29.89 6.64
N LEU A 44 -8.28 -28.58 6.37
CA LEU A 44 -7.64 -27.61 7.24
C LEU A 44 -8.34 -27.51 8.62
N THR A 45 -9.67 -27.44 8.63
CA THR A 45 -10.45 -27.42 9.88
C THR A 45 -10.28 -28.69 10.69
N ILE A 46 -10.29 -29.87 10.05
CA ILE A 46 -10.08 -31.15 10.75
C ILE A 46 -8.66 -31.21 11.34
N GLY A 47 -7.66 -30.75 10.58
CA GLY A 47 -6.28 -30.64 11.07
C GLY A 47 -6.16 -29.71 12.28
N PHE A 48 -6.83 -28.55 12.25
CA PHE A 48 -6.81 -27.60 13.36
C PHE A 48 -7.49 -28.15 14.62
N ILE A 49 -8.62 -28.83 14.47
CA ILE A 49 -9.31 -29.51 15.58
C ILE A 49 -8.44 -30.64 16.15
N GLY A 50 -7.74 -31.39 15.30
CA GLY A 50 -6.80 -32.44 15.73
C GLY A 50 -5.63 -31.88 16.54
N VAL A 51 -5.06 -30.74 16.13
CA VAL A 51 -4.00 -30.04 16.87
C VAL A 51 -4.53 -29.52 18.21
N LEU A 52 -5.72 -28.92 18.25
CA LEU A 52 -6.35 -28.47 19.49
C LEU A 52 -6.62 -29.62 20.46
N ALA A 53 -7.13 -30.75 19.97
CA ALA A 53 -7.35 -31.95 20.79
C ALA A 53 -6.03 -32.53 21.30
N TYR A 54 -4.99 -32.59 20.47
CA TYR A 54 -3.65 -33.03 20.87
C TYR A 54 -3.04 -32.14 21.96
N LEU A 55 -3.17 -30.82 21.83
CA LEU A 55 -2.70 -29.86 22.84
C LEU A 55 -3.46 -29.97 24.17
N ASN A 56 -4.75 -30.35 24.11
CA ASN A 56 -5.59 -30.54 25.29
C ASN A 56 -5.26 -31.87 26.01
N ILE A 57 -5.05 -32.96 25.27
CA ILE A 57 -4.68 -34.28 25.84
C ILE A 57 -3.23 -34.29 26.36
N SER A 58 -2.32 -33.52 25.75
CA SER A 58 -0.92 -33.42 26.21
C SER A 58 -0.72 -32.56 27.45
N GLY A 59 -1.79 -32.02 28.05
CA GLY A 59 -1.75 -31.32 29.34
C GLY A 59 -1.02 -29.97 29.31
N LYS A 60 -0.71 -29.42 28.13
CA LYS A 60 0.11 -28.20 28.00
C LYS A 60 -0.68 -26.89 28.05
N ILE A 61 -2.00 -26.91 27.92
CA ILE A 61 -2.84 -25.70 28.01
C ILE A 61 -4.20 -26.04 28.65
N SER A 62 -4.47 -25.48 29.84
CA SER A 62 -5.81 -25.56 30.45
C SER A 62 -6.69 -24.42 29.91
N ILE A 63 -7.72 -24.76 29.14
CA ILE A 63 -8.59 -23.79 28.44
C ILE A 63 -9.61 -23.14 29.41
N ILE A 64 -9.64 -23.56 30.68
CA ILE A 64 -10.61 -23.10 31.69
C ILE A 64 -10.19 -21.77 32.36
N SER A 65 -8.94 -21.32 32.20
CA SER A 65 -8.47 -20.06 32.80
C SER A 65 -8.86 -18.80 32.01
N PHE A 66 -9.22 -18.91 30.72
CA PHE A 66 -9.50 -17.72 29.89
C PHE A 66 -10.87 -17.06 30.12
N ALA A 67 -11.80 -17.73 30.81
CA ALA A 67 -13.15 -17.20 31.01
C ALA A 67 -13.35 -16.45 32.35
N ARG A 68 -12.39 -16.52 33.29
CA ARG A 68 -12.59 -16.01 34.66
C ARG A 68 -11.95 -14.64 34.94
N GLU A 69 -11.17 -14.11 34.01
CA GLU A 69 -10.38 -12.87 34.22
C GLU A 69 -10.98 -11.62 33.54
N SER A 70 -12.10 -11.77 32.82
CA SER A 70 -12.78 -10.65 32.13
C SER A 70 -13.87 -9.94 32.95
N ALA A 71 -14.18 -10.40 34.16
CA ALA A 71 -15.31 -9.88 34.93
C ALA A 71 -14.96 -8.81 35.99
N ASN A 72 -13.68 -8.60 36.31
CA ASN A 72 -13.27 -7.64 37.35
C ASN A 72 -12.05 -6.81 36.92
N PHE A 73 -12.24 -5.88 35.99
CA PHE A 73 -11.28 -4.78 35.82
C PHE A 73 -12.02 -3.44 35.78
N VAL A 74 -12.04 -2.79 36.95
CA VAL A 74 -12.35 -1.36 37.06
C VAL A 74 -11.24 -0.59 36.32
N PRO A 75 -11.55 0.31 35.38
CA PRO A 75 -10.51 1.07 34.70
C PRO A 75 -9.83 2.00 35.72
N SER A 76 -8.56 1.75 36.01
CA SER A 76 -7.78 2.65 36.84
C SER A 76 -7.59 4.00 36.15
N THR A 77 -7.84 5.05 36.91
CA THR A 77 -7.76 6.49 36.59
C THR A 77 -6.42 6.95 35.97
N LEU A 78 -5.41 6.08 35.95
CA LEU A 78 -4.07 6.35 35.40
C LEU A 78 -4.03 6.41 33.86
N ASN A 79 -4.90 5.65 33.17
CA ASN A 79 -4.94 5.64 31.71
C ASN A 79 -5.70 6.84 31.10
N GLN A 80 -6.52 7.53 31.90
CA GLN A 80 -7.24 8.73 31.48
C GLN A 80 -6.33 9.97 31.53
N GLN A 81 -5.52 10.12 32.58
CA GLN A 81 -4.53 11.22 32.68
C GLN A 81 -3.44 11.18 31.59
N LYS A 82 -3.02 9.98 31.13
CA LYS A 82 -2.05 9.86 30.02
C LYS A 82 -2.62 10.30 28.68
N LYS A 83 -3.91 10.07 28.41
CA LYS A 83 -4.57 10.51 27.18
C LYS A 83 -4.78 12.03 27.15
N GLU A 84 -5.14 12.64 28.28
CA GLU A 84 -5.32 14.10 28.38
C GLU A 84 -3.99 14.88 28.26
N SER A 85 -2.88 14.33 28.77
CA SER A 85 -1.55 14.95 28.65
C SER A 85 -1.00 14.96 27.21
N ALA A 86 -1.33 13.94 26.40
CA ALA A 86 -0.91 13.86 25.00
C ALA A 86 -1.69 14.81 24.09
N LEU A 87 -3.01 14.93 24.29
CA LEU A 87 -3.85 15.85 23.53
C LEU A 87 -3.53 17.33 23.83
N THR A 88 -3.23 17.65 25.10
CA THR A 88 -2.84 19.01 25.50
C THR A 88 -1.48 19.41 24.92
N ARG A 89 -0.53 18.46 24.82
CA ARG A 89 0.77 18.69 24.13
C ARG A 89 0.61 18.90 22.62
N PHE A 90 -0.32 18.18 21.99
CA PHE A 90 -0.62 18.34 20.56
C PHE A 90 -1.31 19.68 20.22
N LEU A 91 -2.18 20.18 21.10
CA LEU A 91 -2.86 21.47 20.89
C LEU A 91 -1.92 22.67 21.12
N ASN A 92 -0.99 22.58 22.07
CA ASN A 92 0.00 23.64 22.33
C ASN A 92 1.08 23.74 21.23
N SER A 93 1.46 22.63 20.58
CA SER A 93 2.40 22.67 19.46
C SER A 93 1.80 23.32 18.21
N ARG A 94 0.48 23.20 17.98
CA ARG A 94 -0.22 23.94 16.90
C ARG A 94 -0.36 25.43 17.16
N LYS A 95 -0.53 25.87 18.41
CA LYS A 95 -0.60 27.32 18.74
C LYS A 95 0.76 28.02 18.54
N ASN A 96 1.87 27.35 18.81
CA ASN A 96 3.20 27.93 18.62
C ASN A 96 3.67 27.95 17.15
N ALA A 97 3.15 27.07 16.29
CA ALA A 97 3.43 27.09 14.86
C ALA A 97 2.67 28.20 14.08
N ALA A 98 1.66 28.82 14.70
CA ALA A 98 0.85 29.87 14.07
C ALA A 98 1.34 31.30 14.40
N SER A 99 2.41 31.47 15.19
CA SER A 99 2.86 32.79 15.66
C SER A 99 4.27 33.22 15.18
N THR A 100 4.90 32.45 14.29
CA THR A 100 6.18 32.86 13.67
C THR A 100 5.90 33.54 12.34
N SER A 101 5.68 34.85 12.35
CA SER A 101 5.66 35.65 11.11
C SER A 101 7.08 35.71 10.54
N ILE A 102 7.33 34.92 9.49
CA ILE A 102 8.52 35.07 8.66
C ILE A 102 8.17 36.14 7.60
N ASN A 103 8.74 37.33 7.75
CA ASN A 103 8.75 38.34 6.70
C ASN A 103 9.68 37.84 5.57
N THR A 104 9.09 37.28 4.52
CA THR A 104 9.80 36.96 3.27
C THR A 104 9.31 37.92 2.17
N PRO A 105 10.21 38.61 1.45
CA PRO A 105 9.81 39.54 0.39
C PRO A 105 9.18 38.78 -0.78
N THR A 106 8.03 39.28 -1.23
CA THR A 106 7.28 38.79 -2.39
C THR A 106 8.13 38.86 -3.67
N PRO A 107 8.47 37.74 -4.33
CA PRO A 107 9.07 37.80 -5.65
C PRO A 107 8.01 38.19 -6.68
N LYS A 108 8.27 39.30 -7.38
CA LYS A 108 7.54 39.76 -8.56
C LYS A 108 7.59 38.67 -9.65
N PRO A 109 6.49 38.33 -10.33
CA PRO A 109 6.49 37.25 -11.32
C PRO A 109 7.36 37.62 -12.52
N THR A 110 8.42 36.84 -12.72
CA THR A 110 9.29 36.90 -13.90
C THR A 110 8.55 36.35 -15.11
N GLN A 111 8.57 37.11 -16.20
CA GLN A 111 8.02 36.77 -17.51
C GLN A 111 8.45 35.38 -17.99
N LYS A 112 7.49 34.63 -18.54
CA LYS A 112 7.74 33.39 -19.29
C LYS A 112 8.56 33.71 -20.54
N ILE A 113 9.74 33.10 -20.65
CA ILE A 113 10.49 33.01 -21.90
C ILE A 113 9.80 31.95 -22.78
N GLN A 114 9.35 32.37 -23.95
CA GLN A 114 8.74 31.53 -24.98
C GLN A 114 9.86 30.95 -25.84
N ILE A 115 10.15 29.65 -25.70
CA ILE A 115 11.09 28.95 -26.60
C ILE A 115 10.29 28.45 -27.79
N ASN A 116 10.51 29.07 -28.95
CA ASN A 116 9.89 28.71 -30.22
C ASN A 116 10.71 27.59 -30.87
N LEU A 117 10.29 26.32 -30.70
CA LEU A 117 10.83 25.18 -31.45
C LEU A 117 9.94 24.93 -32.68
N SER A 118 10.33 25.52 -33.80
CA SER A 118 9.80 25.22 -35.13
C SER A 118 10.38 23.90 -35.63
N ILE A 119 9.58 22.84 -35.68
CA ILE A 119 9.86 21.62 -36.45
C ILE A 119 8.95 21.66 -37.69
N PRO A 120 9.48 21.56 -38.92
CA PRO A 120 8.65 21.59 -40.13
C PRO A 120 7.88 20.28 -40.28
N ALA A 121 6.56 20.37 -40.43
CA ALA A 121 5.71 19.26 -40.83
C ALA A 121 5.87 18.97 -42.33
N PRO A 122 5.88 17.69 -42.78
CA PRO A 122 5.91 17.37 -44.20
C PRO A 122 4.56 17.67 -44.84
N THR A 123 4.60 18.47 -45.91
CA THR A 123 3.46 18.82 -46.77
C THR A 123 3.00 17.59 -47.55
N VAL A 124 1.79 17.08 -47.28
CA VAL A 124 1.11 16.13 -48.16
C VAL A 124 0.08 16.91 -48.96
N THR A 125 0.35 17.09 -50.25
CA THR A 125 -0.56 17.74 -51.20
C THR A 125 -1.63 16.73 -51.62
N ILE A 126 -2.88 16.96 -51.21
CA ILE A 126 -4.04 16.21 -51.72
C ILE A 126 -4.87 17.16 -52.57
N THR A 127 -4.92 16.89 -53.87
CA THR A 127 -5.73 17.61 -54.86
C THR A 127 -7.20 17.23 -54.70
N PRO A 128 -8.15 18.16 -54.49
CA PRO A 128 -9.56 17.83 -54.52
C PRO A 128 -10.10 17.96 -55.95
N THR A 129 -10.49 16.82 -56.53
CA THR A 129 -11.34 16.79 -57.73
C THR A 129 -12.77 17.09 -57.33
N ILE A 130 -13.32 18.17 -57.87
CA ILE A 130 -14.69 18.65 -57.62
C ILE A 130 -15.65 17.78 -58.44
N SER A 131 -16.72 17.29 -57.83
CA SER A 131 -17.91 16.76 -58.53
C SER A 131 -19.18 17.37 -57.91
N PRO A 132 -20.23 17.69 -58.69
CA PRO A 132 -21.24 18.66 -58.28
C PRO A 132 -22.48 18.05 -57.60
N THR A 133 -22.94 18.77 -56.57
CA THR A 133 -24.31 19.00 -56.07
C THR A 133 -25.24 17.83 -55.70
N LEU A 134 -25.68 17.84 -54.43
CA LEU A 134 -27.09 17.75 -54.02
C LEU A 134 -27.22 18.47 -52.65
N PRO A 135 -28.17 19.42 -52.45
CA PRO A 135 -28.36 20.06 -51.16
C PRO A 135 -29.32 19.23 -50.32
N MET A 136 -28.84 18.61 -49.25
CA MET A 136 -29.72 17.99 -48.25
C MET A 136 -29.24 18.32 -46.83
N ASN A 137 -30.16 18.97 -46.11
CA ASN A 137 -30.24 19.21 -44.68
C ASN A 137 -29.21 20.15 -44.02
N PRO A 138 -29.64 20.99 -43.05
CA PRO A 138 -28.74 21.75 -42.23
C PRO A 138 -27.97 20.76 -41.36
N THR A 139 -26.73 20.46 -41.73
CA THR A 139 -25.78 19.75 -40.89
C THR A 139 -25.64 20.55 -39.60
N SER A 140 -26.17 20.01 -38.50
CA SER A 140 -25.83 20.49 -37.17
C SER A 140 -24.30 20.51 -37.08
N SER A 141 -23.72 21.68 -36.84
CA SER A 141 -22.29 21.80 -36.58
C SER A 141 -21.90 20.75 -35.53
N PRO A 142 -20.93 19.88 -35.80
CA PRO A 142 -20.56 18.83 -34.86
C PRO A 142 -20.07 19.49 -33.58
N ASN A 143 -20.75 19.19 -32.48
CA ASN A 143 -20.53 19.80 -31.18
C ASN A 143 -20.00 18.75 -30.19
N PRO A 144 -18.80 18.19 -30.44
CA PRO A 144 -18.27 17.08 -29.66
C PRO A 144 -18.08 17.45 -28.19
N PRO A 145 -18.17 16.47 -27.26
CA PRO A 145 -17.88 16.71 -25.86
C PRO A 145 -16.40 17.08 -25.68
N THR A 146 -16.13 17.98 -24.72
CA THR A 146 -14.76 18.34 -24.32
C THR A 146 -14.52 17.92 -22.88
N MET A 147 -13.36 17.33 -22.61
CA MET A 147 -12.97 16.83 -21.30
C MET A 147 -11.61 17.40 -20.88
N GLN A 148 -11.43 17.58 -19.58
CA GLN A 148 -10.13 17.85 -18.97
C GLN A 148 -9.74 16.68 -18.08
N ILE A 149 -8.59 16.07 -18.36
CA ILE A 149 -7.98 15.05 -17.50
C ILE A 149 -7.09 15.77 -16.48
N SER A 150 -7.50 15.70 -15.22
CA SER A 150 -6.78 16.30 -14.08
C SER A 150 -5.77 15.35 -13.44
N TYR A 151 -6.00 14.04 -13.53
CA TYR A 151 -5.07 13.03 -13.03
C TYR A 151 -5.20 11.71 -13.81
N PRO A 152 -4.08 11.05 -14.14
CA PRO A 152 -2.71 11.50 -13.96
C PRO A 152 -2.30 12.60 -14.94
N SER A 153 -1.35 13.43 -14.52
CA SER A 153 -0.75 14.45 -15.39
C SER A 153 0.22 13.82 -16.39
N GLU A 154 0.45 14.50 -17.52
CA GLU A 154 1.41 14.05 -18.53
C GLU A 154 2.82 13.93 -17.93
N GLY A 155 3.47 12.78 -18.15
CA GLY A 155 4.82 12.49 -17.64
C GLY A 155 4.91 12.31 -16.13
N GLN A 156 3.78 12.21 -15.42
CA GLN A 156 3.79 12.06 -13.97
C GLN A 156 4.46 10.75 -13.53
N TYR A 157 5.22 10.79 -12.44
CA TYR A 157 5.67 9.58 -11.73
C TYR A 157 4.69 9.26 -10.61
N ILE A 158 4.25 8.00 -10.54
CA ILE A 158 3.22 7.55 -9.61
C ILE A 158 3.70 6.30 -8.89
N GLU A 159 3.58 6.33 -7.56
CA GLU A 159 3.87 5.19 -6.70
C GLU A 159 2.59 4.77 -5.98
N LEU A 160 2.32 3.47 -5.97
CA LEU A 160 1.20 2.90 -5.23
C LEU A 160 1.66 1.67 -4.45
N THR A 161 1.07 1.48 -3.27
CA THR A 161 1.23 0.24 -2.51
C THR A 161 0.53 -0.92 -3.21
N THR A 162 0.92 -2.16 -2.91
CA THR A 162 0.42 -3.37 -3.60
C THR A 162 -1.10 -3.51 -3.64
N SER A 163 -1.84 -2.90 -2.71
CA SER A 163 -3.30 -2.99 -2.62
C SER A 163 -4.06 -1.91 -3.40
N GLN A 164 -3.37 -0.90 -3.93
CA GLN A 164 -4.00 0.27 -4.54
C GLN A 164 -4.10 0.15 -6.07
N THR A 165 -5.21 0.68 -6.60
CA THR A 165 -5.46 0.88 -8.03
C THR A 165 -5.37 2.36 -8.36
N LEU A 166 -5.04 2.66 -9.62
CA LEU A 166 -5.00 4.02 -10.12
C LEU A 166 -6.35 4.38 -10.74
N CYS A 167 -6.97 5.45 -10.26
CA CYS A 167 -8.20 5.98 -10.84
C CYS A 167 -7.93 7.25 -11.63
N ILE A 168 -8.49 7.33 -12.84
CA ILE A 168 -8.45 8.53 -13.66
C ILE A 168 -9.43 9.55 -13.10
N VAL A 169 -9.01 10.81 -13.03
CA VAL A 169 -9.86 11.94 -12.68
C VAL A 169 -10.00 12.84 -13.90
N ASP A 170 -11.15 12.76 -14.56
CA ASP A 170 -11.54 13.61 -15.67
C ASP A 170 -12.81 14.38 -15.32
N VAL A 171 -12.94 15.57 -15.91
CA VAL A 171 -14.11 16.42 -15.73
C VAL A 171 -14.60 16.94 -17.09
N PRO A 172 -15.91 16.94 -17.32
CA PRO A 172 -16.49 17.57 -18.49
C PRO A 172 -16.28 19.08 -18.48
N VAL A 173 -15.96 19.64 -19.65
CA VAL A 173 -15.80 21.07 -19.86
C VAL A 173 -16.78 21.50 -20.96
N GLY A 174 -17.55 22.56 -20.70
CA GLY A 174 -18.54 23.08 -21.64
C GLY A 174 -19.92 22.42 -21.53
N THR A 175 -20.76 22.62 -22.56
CA THR A 175 -22.21 22.35 -22.50
C THR A 175 -22.66 21.05 -23.19
N ASN A 176 -21.79 20.36 -23.92
CA ASN A 176 -22.15 19.22 -24.77
C ASN A 176 -21.87 17.85 -24.10
N THR A 177 -22.18 17.74 -22.81
CA THR A 177 -21.73 16.61 -21.96
C THR A 177 -22.89 15.72 -21.48
N GLN A 178 -24.10 15.98 -21.97
CA GLN A 178 -25.28 15.16 -21.67
C GLN A 178 -25.15 13.76 -22.28
N GLY A 179 -25.45 12.73 -21.48
CA GLY A 179 -25.39 11.33 -21.91
C GLY A 179 -23.99 10.88 -22.30
N LEU A 180 -22.97 11.45 -21.66
CA LEU A 180 -21.57 11.16 -21.96
C LEU A 180 -21.28 9.67 -21.79
N LEU A 181 -20.66 9.08 -22.80
CA LEU A 181 -20.05 7.77 -22.75
C LEU A 181 -18.54 7.91 -22.95
N LYS A 182 -17.78 7.01 -22.36
CA LYS A 182 -16.32 6.95 -22.41
C LYS A 182 -15.90 5.59 -22.94
N ARG A 183 -14.93 5.58 -23.86
CA ARG A 183 -14.13 4.39 -24.19
C ARG A 183 -12.68 4.63 -23.83
N LYS A 184 -11.96 3.54 -23.58
CA LYS A 184 -10.55 3.57 -23.16
C LYS A 184 -9.72 2.57 -23.94
N ASN A 185 -8.47 2.93 -24.16
CA ASN A 185 -7.41 2.04 -24.60
C ASN A 185 -6.21 2.30 -23.68
N ILE A 186 -5.92 1.32 -22.83
CA ILE A 186 -4.85 1.39 -21.84
C ILE A 186 -3.70 0.55 -22.38
N ASN A 187 -2.49 1.12 -22.39
CA ASN A 187 -1.26 0.45 -22.82
C ASN A 187 -1.38 -0.21 -24.21
N ASN A 188 -2.13 0.43 -25.11
CA ASN A 188 -2.34 0.00 -26.48
C ASN A 188 -2.92 -1.42 -26.64
N VAL A 189 -3.63 -1.94 -25.63
CA VAL A 189 -4.27 -3.28 -25.66
C VAL A 189 -5.47 -3.32 -26.60
N GLY A 190 -6.00 -2.16 -26.99
CA GLY A 190 -7.14 -2.02 -27.90
C GLY A 190 -8.25 -1.16 -27.29
N TRP A 191 -9.16 -0.71 -28.14
CA TRP A 191 -10.29 0.11 -27.70
C TRP A 191 -11.40 -0.74 -27.07
N GLY A 192 -11.77 -0.38 -25.84
CA GLY A 192 -13.00 -0.86 -25.23
C GLY A 192 -14.25 -0.29 -25.89
N SER A 193 -15.40 -0.84 -25.49
CA SER A 193 -16.71 -0.29 -25.86
C SER A 193 -16.99 1.02 -25.11
N TYR A 194 -17.88 1.84 -25.67
CA TYR A 194 -18.40 3.03 -24.98
C TYR A 194 -19.29 2.63 -23.80
N GLN A 195 -18.98 3.15 -22.62
CA GLN A 195 -19.72 2.91 -21.38
C GLN A 195 -19.93 4.22 -20.62
N ALA A 196 -20.82 4.25 -19.63
CA ALA A 196 -20.94 5.42 -18.76
C ALA A 196 -19.57 5.71 -18.11
N PRO A 197 -19.19 6.99 -17.92
CA PRO A 197 -17.96 7.36 -17.25
C PRO A 197 -18.08 7.04 -15.76
N ASP A 198 -17.84 5.79 -15.40
CA ASP A 198 -17.54 5.39 -14.03
C ASP A 198 -16.05 5.63 -13.77
N GLY A 199 -15.72 5.98 -12.51
CA GLY A 199 -14.35 6.28 -12.10
C GLY A 199 -13.41 5.20 -12.61
N THR A 200 -12.61 5.55 -13.63
CA THR A 200 -11.88 4.54 -14.39
C THR A 200 -10.65 4.13 -13.60
N CYS A 201 -10.83 3.13 -12.74
CA CYS A 201 -9.77 2.55 -11.94
C CYS A 201 -9.19 1.31 -12.62
N PHE A 202 -7.88 1.13 -12.53
CA PHE A 202 -7.17 -0.02 -13.09
C PHE A 202 -5.86 -0.26 -12.33
N ASP A 203 -5.23 -1.39 -12.61
CA ASP A 203 -3.90 -1.74 -12.12
C ASP A 203 -2.86 -1.37 -13.19
N PRO A 204 -2.05 -0.31 -13.01
CA PRO A 204 -1.02 0.06 -13.98
C PRO A 204 0.09 -0.98 -14.06
N TYR A 205 0.72 -1.09 -15.23
CA TYR A 205 1.92 -1.90 -15.38
C TYR A 205 3.13 -1.18 -14.79
N GLU A 206 4.11 -1.94 -14.33
CA GLU A 206 5.39 -1.38 -13.89
C GLU A 206 6.08 -0.63 -15.03
N GLY A 207 6.59 0.57 -14.78
CA GLY A 207 7.26 1.41 -15.77
C GLY A 207 6.32 2.34 -16.55
N GLN A 208 6.60 2.57 -17.82
CA GLN A 208 5.86 3.52 -18.64
C GLN A 208 4.47 2.97 -19.01
N ASN A 209 3.45 3.79 -18.81
CA ASN A 209 2.06 3.50 -19.18
C ASN A 209 1.52 4.61 -20.08
N THR A 210 0.59 4.25 -20.97
CA THR A 210 -0.10 5.16 -21.89
C THR A 210 -1.60 4.96 -21.83
N PHE A 211 -2.35 6.07 -21.80
CA PHE A 211 -3.80 6.10 -21.69
C PHE A 211 -4.38 6.88 -22.83
N SER A 212 -5.29 6.25 -23.57
CA SER A 212 -6.06 6.90 -24.60
C SER A 212 -7.54 6.84 -24.21
N PHE A 213 -8.18 7.99 -24.10
CA PHE A 213 -9.61 8.12 -23.83
C PHE A 213 -10.31 8.84 -24.96
N GLN A 214 -11.54 8.45 -25.22
CA GLN A 214 -12.40 9.18 -26.13
C GLN A 214 -13.82 9.15 -25.59
N TYR A 215 -14.51 10.26 -25.76
CA TYR A 215 -15.83 10.48 -25.22
C TYR A 215 -16.84 10.65 -26.34
N LYS A 216 -18.08 10.25 -26.08
CA LYS A 216 -19.17 10.36 -27.04
C LYS A 216 -20.39 10.91 -26.33
N ASN A 217 -21.01 11.94 -26.90
CA ASN A 217 -22.23 12.51 -26.34
C ASN A 217 -23.48 11.72 -26.79
N SER A 218 -24.65 12.10 -26.29
CA SER A 218 -25.93 11.46 -26.67
C SER A 218 -26.28 11.57 -28.15
N LYS A 219 -25.67 12.50 -28.89
CA LYS A 219 -25.86 12.70 -30.34
C LYS A 219 -24.93 11.82 -31.18
N GLY A 220 -24.06 11.05 -30.54
CA GLY A 220 -23.09 10.19 -31.22
C GLY A 220 -21.81 10.90 -31.68
N GLU A 221 -21.63 12.17 -31.33
CA GLU A 221 -20.43 12.93 -31.68
C GLU A 221 -19.28 12.55 -30.76
N GLU A 222 -18.13 12.19 -31.34
CA GLU A 222 -16.95 11.77 -30.60
C GLU A 222 -16.00 12.95 -30.35
N SER A 223 -15.43 13.01 -29.16
CA SER A 223 -14.32 13.91 -28.85
C SER A 223 -13.06 13.55 -29.63
N ILE A 224 -12.07 14.43 -29.59
CA ILE A 224 -10.68 14.04 -29.86
C ILE A 224 -10.24 12.91 -28.92
N VAL A 225 -9.19 12.19 -29.30
CA VAL A 225 -8.56 11.21 -28.41
C VAL A 225 -7.64 11.95 -27.44
N TYR A 226 -7.92 11.81 -26.16
CA TYR A 226 -7.06 12.31 -25.09
C TYR A 226 -6.01 11.28 -24.76
N ILE A 227 -4.74 11.62 -24.99
CA ILE A 227 -3.60 10.74 -24.69
C ILE A 227 -2.88 11.28 -23.45
N ARG A 228 -2.53 10.37 -22.53
CA ARG A 228 -1.65 10.64 -21.40
C ARG A 228 -0.58 9.58 -21.27
N THR A 229 0.64 9.98 -20.95
CA THR A 229 1.70 9.05 -20.53
C THR A 229 2.08 9.31 -19.08
N PHE A 230 2.41 8.25 -18.34
CA PHE A 230 2.97 8.34 -16.99
C PHE A 230 3.90 7.18 -16.70
N THR A 231 4.74 7.33 -15.69
CA THR A 231 5.62 6.25 -15.20
C THR A 231 5.11 5.78 -13.85
N PHE A 232 5.03 4.46 -13.69
CA PHE A 232 4.49 3.82 -12.50
C PHE A 232 5.52 2.93 -11.83
N HIS A 233 5.48 2.92 -10.51
CA HIS A 233 6.21 1.98 -9.69
C HIS A 233 5.32 1.41 -8.59
N ARG A 234 5.22 0.08 -8.53
CA ARG A 234 4.54 -0.60 -7.42
C ARG A 234 5.49 -0.78 -6.26
N ILE A 235 5.21 -0.09 -5.16
CA ILE A 235 5.99 -0.17 -3.92
C ILE A 235 5.92 -1.61 -3.40
N LYS A 236 7.08 -2.25 -3.31
CA LYS A 236 7.24 -3.59 -2.76
C LYS A 236 7.49 -3.54 -1.26
N LYS A 237 7.07 -4.59 -0.56
CA LYS A 237 7.49 -4.84 0.81
C LYS A 237 8.87 -5.49 0.80
N VAL A 238 9.77 -4.96 1.61
CA VAL A 238 11.11 -5.52 1.87
C VAL A 238 11.11 -6.12 3.27
N THR A 239 11.48 -7.39 3.38
CA THR A 239 11.74 -8.00 4.68
C THR A 239 13.06 -7.50 5.22
N ILE A 240 13.01 -6.89 6.39
CA ILE A 240 14.18 -6.49 7.15
C ILE A 240 14.41 -7.49 8.28
N SER A 241 15.66 -7.75 8.62
CA SER A 241 16.03 -8.70 9.66
C SER A 241 17.08 -8.14 10.60
N PHE A 242 16.81 -8.28 11.89
CA PHE A 242 17.65 -7.85 12.98
C PHE A 242 18.04 -9.09 13.79
N SER A 243 19.30 -9.48 13.68
CA SER A 243 19.86 -10.57 14.47
C SER A 243 20.73 -10.00 15.56
N GLY A 244 20.94 -10.77 16.63
CA GLY A 244 21.94 -10.38 17.59
C GLY A 244 22.29 -11.46 18.59
N GLN A 245 23.27 -11.11 19.40
CA GLN A 245 23.88 -11.97 20.39
C GLN A 245 24.10 -11.23 21.69
N LEU A 246 23.76 -11.86 22.81
CA LEU A 246 24.20 -11.43 24.13
C LEU A 246 25.59 -12.03 24.40
N TYR A 247 26.56 -11.19 24.78
CA TYR A 247 27.89 -11.64 25.17
C TYR A 247 28.25 -11.17 26.59
N ARG A 248 29.10 -11.96 27.25
CA ARG A 248 29.59 -11.68 28.59
C ARG A 248 30.66 -10.59 28.52
N ASP A 249 30.36 -9.38 28.95
CA ASP A 249 31.32 -8.28 29.07
C ASP A 249 31.89 -8.26 30.49
N GLY A 250 32.98 -8.99 30.70
CA GLY A 250 33.59 -9.15 32.02
C GLY A 250 34.52 -8.01 32.39
N ASN A 251 35.15 -7.36 31.42
CA ASN A 251 36.13 -6.30 31.67
C ASN A 251 35.55 -4.88 31.54
N CYS A 252 34.29 -4.80 31.09
CA CYS A 252 33.49 -3.60 30.96
C CYS A 252 34.08 -2.59 29.97
N ASN A 253 34.43 -3.10 28.79
CA ASN A 253 34.95 -2.31 27.67
C ASN A 253 33.92 -2.15 26.53
N ASN A 254 32.72 -2.73 26.64
CA ASN A 254 31.69 -2.74 25.60
C ASN A 254 32.19 -3.27 24.24
N THR A 255 33.17 -4.16 24.25
CA THR A 255 33.79 -4.75 23.06
C THR A 255 34.04 -6.23 23.31
N GLN A 256 33.33 -7.08 22.58
CA GLN A 256 33.52 -8.53 22.68
C GLN A 256 34.95 -8.92 22.30
N ASP A 257 35.70 -9.47 23.27
CA ASP A 257 37.04 -9.98 23.07
C ASP A 257 37.12 -11.52 23.14
N SER A 258 38.31 -12.09 22.90
CA SER A 258 38.50 -13.54 22.81
C SER A 258 38.23 -14.29 24.12
N ASN A 259 38.23 -13.60 25.26
CA ASN A 259 37.96 -14.19 26.57
C ASN A 259 36.46 -14.12 26.94
N GLU A 260 35.65 -13.52 26.07
CA GLU A 260 34.26 -13.23 26.30
C GLU A 260 33.36 -14.10 25.43
N GLY A 261 32.67 -15.03 26.10
CA GLY A 261 31.73 -15.95 25.48
C GLY A 261 30.30 -15.41 25.42
N ASN A 262 29.42 -16.20 24.84
CA ASN A 262 28.00 -15.93 24.83
C ASN A 262 27.42 -15.95 26.25
N VAL A 263 26.37 -15.16 26.47
CA VAL A 263 25.50 -15.35 27.62
C VAL A 263 24.62 -16.56 27.33
N ASN A 264 24.90 -17.68 27.98
CA ASN A 264 24.16 -18.93 27.80
C ASN A 264 22.87 -18.93 28.62
N ALA A 265 21.94 -18.04 28.26
CA ALA A 265 20.64 -17.93 28.91
C ALA A 265 19.56 -17.50 27.90
N THR A 266 18.35 -18.02 28.12
CA THR A 266 17.14 -17.52 27.46
C THR A 266 16.62 -16.32 28.21
N THR A 267 16.45 -15.21 27.51
CA THR A 267 15.84 -13.98 28.04
C THR A 267 15.02 -13.29 26.96
N THR A 268 14.26 -12.28 27.38
CA THR A 268 13.46 -11.43 26.50
C THR A 268 14.29 -10.28 25.94
N VAL A 269 14.10 -9.97 24.66
CA VAL A 269 14.63 -8.79 23.98
C VAL A 269 13.47 -7.93 23.50
N ASN A 270 13.40 -6.71 24.02
CA ASN A 270 12.47 -5.71 23.54
C ASN A 270 13.06 -5.04 22.30
N ILE A 271 12.25 -4.95 21.23
CA ILE A 271 12.61 -4.23 20.02
C ILE A 271 11.96 -2.85 20.11
N PHE A 272 12.77 -1.80 20.23
CA PHE A 272 12.30 -0.43 20.32
C PHE A 272 12.31 0.23 18.95
N LYS A 273 11.25 1.00 18.65
CA LYS A 273 11.26 1.91 17.49
C LYS A 273 11.86 3.24 17.89
N MET A 274 12.79 3.74 17.06
CA MET A 274 13.48 5.01 17.26
C MET A 274 13.00 6.07 16.27
N PRO A 275 12.96 7.36 16.65
CA PRO A 275 13.39 7.92 17.95
C PRO A 275 12.31 7.92 19.05
N GLU A 276 11.11 7.42 18.77
CA GLU A 276 9.97 7.55 19.69
C GLU A 276 10.07 6.68 20.96
N PHE A 277 10.99 5.71 20.98
CA PHE A 277 11.35 4.87 22.13
C PHE A 277 10.16 4.11 22.73
N TYR A 278 9.29 3.55 21.89
CA TYR A 278 8.25 2.62 22.32
C TYR A 278 8.59 1.19 21.90
N ILE A 279 8.09 0.22 22.66
CA ILE A 279 8.24 -1.21 22.35
C ILE A 279 7.44 -1.50 21.08
N TYR A 280 8.18 -1.78 20.01
CA TYR A 280 7.65 -2.17 18.71
C TYR A 280 7.28 -3.66 18.69
N ASP A 281 8.13 -4.49 19.29
CA ASP A 281 7.90 -5.93 19.44
C ASP A 281 8.73 -6.52 20.59
N THR A 282 8.51 -7.80 20.90
CA THR A 282 9.21 -8.53 21.96
C THR A 282 9.50 -9.95 21.51
N ILE A 283 10.76 -10.37 21.60
CA ILE A 283 11.24 -11.70 21.21
C ILE A 283 12.01 -12.35 22.36
N SER A 284 12.36 -13.63 22.21
CA SER A 284 13.22 -14.34 23.16
C SER A 284 14.53 -14.78 22.51
N THR A 285 15.61 -14.80 23.29
CA THR A 285 16.86 -15.44 22.89
C THR A 285 16.76 -16.97 22.99
N ASN A 286 17.58 -17.68 22.23
CA ASN A 286 17.83 -19.10 22.46
C ASN A 286 18.75 -19.32 23.69
N SER A 287 19.05 -20.57 24.01
CA SER A 287 19.92 -20.95 25.13
C SER A 287 21.36 -20.46 25.02
N SER A 288 21.78 -20.01 23.83
CA SER A 288 23.11 -19.44 23.56
C SER A 288 23.09 -17.91 23.49
N GLY A 289 22.00 -17.27 23.95
CA GLY A 289 21.88 -15.81 23.94
C GLY A 289 21.69 -15.20 22.56
N LEU A 290 21.38 -16.00 21.53
CA LEU A 290 21.16 -15.52 20.16
C LEU A 290 19.69 -15.21 19.93
N PHE A 291 19.39 -14.18 19.15
CA PHE A 291 18.03 -13.84 18.74
C PHE A 291 17.98 -13.41 17.27
N THR A 292 16.78 -13.56 16.69
CA THR A 292 16.47 -13.07 15.35
C THR A 292 15.08 -12.46 15.36
N TYR A 293 14.96 -11.30 14.72
CA TYR A 293 13.73 -10.58 14.48
C TYR A 293 13.59 -10.28 12.99
N SER A 294 12.38 -10.35 12.46
CA SER A 294 12.08 -9.88 11.11
C SER A 294 10.73 -9.21 11.03
N THR A 295 10.66 -8.20 10.18
CA THR A 295 9.42 -7.49 9.84
C THR A 295 9.51 -6.97 8.41
N SER A 296 8.46 -6.32 7.90
CA SER A 296 8.44 -5.77 6.55
C SER A 296 8.20 -4.27 6.55
N ILE A 297 8.97 -3.56 5.73
CA ILE A 297 8.78 -2.13 5.44
C ILE A 297 8.47 -1.95 3.95
N ASP A 298 7.86 -0.83 3.58
CA ASP A 298 7.81 -0.45 2.17
C ASP A 298 9.21 -0.11 1.66
N GLU A 299 9.51 -0.41 0.39
CA GLU A 299 10.87 -0.30 -0.15
C GLU A 299 11.40 1.15 -0.24
N VAL A 300 10.50 2.12 -0.13
CA VAL A 300 10.78 3.57 -0.06
C VAL A 300 10.93 4.07 1.37
N ASP A 301 10.54 3.27 2.36
CA ASP A 301 10.55 3.64 3.77
C ASP A 301 11.89 3.29 4.45
N SER A 302 12.05 3.83 5.65
CA SER A 302 13.10 3.43 6.58
C SER A 302 12.50 3.15 7.96
N LEU A 303 13.13 2.24 8.71
CA LEU A 303 12.75 1.92 10.07
C LEU A 303 13.99 1.81 10.96
N SER A 304 14.06 2.64 12.00
CA SER A 304 15.14 2.58 12.98
C SER A 304 14.71 1.75 14.19
N LEU A 305 15.47 0.69 14.47
CA LEU A 305 15.21 -0.23 15.58
C LEU A 305 16.41 -0.34 16.51
N GLN A 306 16.13 -0.61 17.78
CA GLN A 306 17.14 -0.88 18.81
C GLN A 306 16.71 -2.10 19.62
N GLY A 307 17.64 -3.02 19.89
CA GLY A 307 17.41 -4.18 20.75
C GLY A 307 17.80 -3.86 22.19
N GLY A 308 16.88 -4.02 23.13
CA GLY A 308 17.13 -3.87 24.55
C GLY A 308 16.75 -5.14 25.31
N PRO A 309 17.73 -5.95 25.76
CA PRO A 309 17.44 -7.19 26.49
C PRO A 309 17.01 -6.89 27.92
N ILE A 310 16.12 -7.72 28.44
CA ILE A 310 15.99 -7.91 29.88
C ILE A 310 17.20 -8.76 30.29
N SER A 311 18.00 -8.30 31.25
CA SER A 311 19.19 -9.05 31.65
C SER A 311 18.78 -10.41 32.25
N PRO A 312 19.38 -11.52 31.79
CA PRO A 312 19.15 -12.83 32.39
C PRO A 312 19.73 -12.88 33.80
N GLU A 313 19.29 -13.87 34.59
CA GLU A 313 19.82 -14.11 35.93
C GLU A 313 21.35 -14.25 35.90
N GLY A 314 22.02 -13.66 36.89
CA GLY A 314 23.49 -13.61 36.95
C GLY A 314 24.13 -12.43 36.20
N TYR A 315 23.34 -11.63 35.46
CA TYR A 315 23.84 -10.52 34.66
C TYR A 315 23.07 -9.21 34.91
N LYS A 316 23.70 -8.09 34.55
CA LYS A 316 23.06 -6.78 34.40
C LYS A 316 23.52 -6.06 33.15
N SER A 317 22.62 -5.24 32.61
CA SER A 317 22.97 -4.22 31.61
C SER A 317 23.70 -3.07 32.29
N ASN A 318 24.79 -2.58 31.67
CA ASN A 318 25.47 -1.37 32.13
C ASN A 318 24.70 -0.14 31.59
N PRO A 319 24.22 0.78 32.43
CA PRO A 319 23.48 1.96 31.98
C PRO A 319 24.32 2.92 31.13
N ASN A 320 25.66 2.82 31.21
CA ASN A 320 26.58 3.61 30.39
C ASN A 320 26.67 3.11 28.94
N TYR A 321 26.10 1.94 28.64
CA TYR A 321 26.10 1.39 27.29
C TYR A 321 24.87 1.83 26.51
N SER A 322 25.09 2.61 25.46
CA SER A 322 24.05 2.85 24.46
C SER A 322 23.85 1.59 23.62
N SER A 323 22.65 1.02 23.63
CA SER A 323 22.32 -0.06 22.70
C SER A 323 22.39 0.46 21.25
N GLN A 324 22.88 -0.35 20.33
CA GLN A 324 23.05 0.08 18.94
C GLN A 324 21.69 0.29 18.27
N THR A 325 21.47 1.49 17.70
CA THR A 325 20.31 1.78 16.85
C THR A 325 20.68 1.52 15.40
N ILE A 326 19.83 0.76 14.71
CA ILE A 326 20.04 0.41 13.31
C ILE A 326 18.89 0.93 12.47
N THR A 327 19.22 1.72 11.45
CA THR A 327 18.26 2.17 10.44
C THR A 327 18.24 1.19 9.28
N PHE A 328 17.12 0.49 9.15
CA PHE A 328 16.85 -0.42 8.06
C PHE A 328 16.24 0.33 6.87
N THR A 329 16.70 -0.03 5.68
CA THR A 329 16.19 0.46 4.38
C THR A 329 16.19 -0.73 3.41
N LYS A 330 15.70 -0.52 2.18
CA LYS A 330 15.85 -1.52 1.11
C LYS A 330 17.31 -1.96 0.89
N SER A 331 18.26 -1.02 0.92
CA SER A 331 19.69 -1.30 0.71
C SER A 331 20.38 -1.86 1.95
N ASN A 332 19.84 -1.57 3.14
CA ASN A 332 20.34 -2.07 4.43
C ASN A 332 19.27 -2.90 5.13
N ALA A 333 18.90 -4.03 4.54
CA ALA A 333 17.79 -4.85 5.02
C ALA A 333 18.17 -5.79 6.18
N LYS A 334 19.47 -6.00 6.43
CA LYS A 334 19.93 -6.97 7.43
C LYS A 334 20.98 -6.35 8.31
N ALA A 335 20.89 -6.64 9.60
CA ALA A 335 21.93 -6.26 10.53
C ALA A 335 22.11 -7.28 11.65
N HIS A 336 23.30 -7.21 12.25
CA HIS A 336 23.69 -7.98 13.40
C HIS A 336 24.14 -7.03 14.51
N ILE A 337 23.68 -7.25 15.74
CA ILE A 337 24.17 -6.52 16.92
C ILE A 337 24.68 -7.47 17.99
N VAL A 338 25.69 -7.01 18.71
CA VAL A 338 26.16 -7.64 19.93
C VAL A 338 25.76 -6.76 21.11
N ILE A 339 25.15 -7.36 22.12
CA ILE A 339 24.70 -6.64 23.31
C ILE A 339 25.50 -7.14 24.51
N PRO A 340 26.33 -6.28 25.14
CA PRO A 340 27.08 -6.65 26.33
C PRO A 340 26.15 -6.92 27.50
N GLN A 341 26.51 -7.91 28.32
CA GLN A 341 25.92 -8.16 29.62
C GLN A 341 27.03 -8.33 30.66
N VAL A 342 27.00 -7.52 31.71
CA VAL A 342 28.01 -7.55 32.77
C VAL A 342 27.63 -8.60 33.81
N PRO A 343 28.49 -9.58 34.11
CA PRO A 343 28.27 -10.54 35.19
C PRO A 343 28.11 -9.84 36.54
N ASN A 344 27.25 -10.39 37.40
CA ASN A 344 26.96 -9.79 38.70
C ASN A 344 28.21 -9.61 39.56
N GLU A 345 29.17 -10.54 39.48
CA GLU A 345 30.45 -10.47 40.19
C GLU A 345 31.31 -9.26 39.77
N ASN A 346 31.09 -8.70 38.58
CA ASN A 346 31.91 -7.64 38.01
C ASN A 346 31.25 -6.26 38.05
N ILE A 347 29.96 -6.16 38.41
CA ILE A 347 29.21 -4.88 38.41
C ILE A 347 29.94 -3.79 39.18
N SER A 348 30.46 -4.08 40.37
CA SER A 348 31.12 -3.08 41.22
C SER A 348 32.33 -2.47 40.52
N ALA A 349 33.15 -3.29 39.84
CA ALA A 349 34.30 -2.82 39.07
C ALA A 349 33.90 -2.03 37.80
N CYS A 350 32.71 -2.30 37.28
CA CYS A 350 32.19 -1.66 36.08
C CYS A 350 31.41 -0.37 36.35
N SER A 351 30.93 -0.18 37.57
CA SER A 351 30.22 1.03 38.00
C SER A 351 31.13 2.26 38.15
N SER A 352 32.46 2.06 38.20
CA SER A 352 33.47 3.12 38.28
C SER A 352 34.07 3.51 36.93
N LYS A 353 33.61 2.91 35.83
CA LYS A 353 33.99 3.21 34.44
C LYS A 353 32.80 3.79 33.69
#